data_AF-A0A231P8H1-F1
#
_entry.id   AF-A0A231P8H1-F1
#
_cell.length_a   1.000
_cell.length_b   1.000
_cell.length_c   1.000
_cell.angle_alpha   90.00
_cell.angle_beta   90.00
_cell.angle_gamma   90.00
#
_symmetry.space_group_name_H-M   'P 1'
#
loop_
_entity.id
_entity.type
_entity.pdbx_description
1 polymer ?
#
loop_
_entity_poly.entity_id
_entity_poly.type
_entity_poly.pdbx_seq_one_letter_code
_entity_poly.pdbx_strand_id
1 'polypeptide(L)'
;MSDHPRPAPPASDLWATVDALCAWLDTDRPAEGREGLLLRLLKLNEEVGEVAEAVIGVTGQNPRKGVTHSWDDVQAELCDVVITALVALRTLTPEAREVFTRHLERVTERSLASARR
;
A
#
# COMPACT_ATOMS: atom_id res chain seq x y z
N MET A 1 36.66 -21.64 9.82
CA MET A 1 35.47 -21.62 8.94
C MET A 1 34.79 -20.30 9.20
N SER A 2 35.08 -19.29 8.38
CA SER A 2 34.52 -17.95 8.56
C SER A 2 33.14 -17.93 7.91
N ASP A 3 32.10 -18.12 8.74
CA ASP A 3 30.71 -17.89 8.34
C ASP A 3 30.55 -16.43 7.91
N HIS A 4 30.57 -16.21 6.60
CA HIS A 4 30.13 -14.95 6.04
C HIS A 4 28.60 -15.00 5.99
N PRO A 5 27.89 -14.04 6.60
CA PRO A 5 26.44 -13.98 6.49
C PRO A 5 26.08 -13.87 5.01
N ARG A 6 25.25 -14.81 4.54
CA ARG A 6 24.74 -14.83 3.17
C ARG A 6 24.05 -13.49 2.90
N PRO A 7 24.37 -12.78 1.80
CA PRO A 7 23.71 -11.51 1.50
C PRO A 7 22.19 -11.72 1.44
N ALA A 8 21.43 -10.82 2.05
CA ALA A 8 19.98 -10.82 1.98
C ALA A 8 19.56 -10.83 0.50
N PRO A 9 18.49 -11.57 0.12
CA PRO A 9 17.98 -11.51 -1.24
C PRO A 9 17.68 -10.05 -1.60
N PRO A 10 17.91 -9.64 -2.86
CA PRO A 10 17.62 -8.27 -3.27
C PRO A 10 16.15 -7.97 -3.00
N ALA A 11 15.87 -6.82 -2.38
CA ALA A 11 14.51 -6.33 -2.23
C ALA A 11 13.83 -6.32 -3.61
N SER A 12 12.63 -6.86 -3.70
CA SER A 12 11.85 -6.83 -4.94
C SER A 12 11.67 -5.39 -5.40
N ASP A 13 11.92 -5.11 -6.69
CA ASP A 13 11.64 -3.78 -7.25
C ASP A 13 10.14 -3.51 -7.11
N LEU A 14 9.80 -2.49 -6.30
CA LEU A 14 8.43 -2.15 -5.94
C LEU A 14 7.51 -2.08 -7.16
N TRP A 15 7.96 -1.42 -8.23
CA TRP A 15 7.16 -1.23 -9.43
C TRP A 15 7.02 -2.51 -10.25
N ALA A 16 8.07 -3.33 -10.34
CA ALA A 16 7.96 -4.65 -10.95
C ALA A 16 6.96 -5.55 -10.19
N THR A 17 6.93 -5.46 -8.86
CA THR A 17 5.93 -6.18 -8.04
C THR A 17 4.52 -5.65 -8.28
N VAL A 18 4.32 -4.33 -8.32
CA VAL A 18 3.01 -3.72 -8.62
C VAL A 18 2.53 -4.13 -10.01
N ASP A 19 3.40 -4.11 -11.02
CA ASP A 19 3.08 -4.56 -12.38
C ASP A 19 2.65 -6.03 -12.40
N ALA A 20 3.36 -6.91 -11.67
CA ALA A 20 3.01 -8.32 -11.57
C ALA A 20 1.65 -8.53 -10.87
N LEU A 21 1.35 -7.78 -9.81
CA LEU A 21 0.06 -7.82 -9.13
C LEU A 21 -1.08 -7.36 -10.04
N CYS A 22 -0.89 -6.27 -10.79
CA CYS A 22 -1.87 -5.82 -11.79
C CYS A 22 -2.13 -6.91 -12.83
N ALA A 23 -1.08 -7.48 -13.43
CA ALA A 23 -1.20 -8.52 -14.45
C ALA A 23 -1.92 -9.78 -13.92
N TRP A 24 -1.61 -10.19 -12.69
CA TRP A 24 -2.29 -11.31 -12.02
C TRP A 24 -3.80 -11.04 -11.88
N LEU A 25 -4.17 -9.85 -11.40
CA LEU A 25 -5.58 -9.51 -11.20
C LEU A 25 -6.35 -9.33 -12.50
N ASP A 26 -5.71 -8.83 -13.55
CA ASP A 26 -6.32 -8.70 -14.88
C ASP A 26 -6.55 -10.08 -15.54
N THR A 27 -5.76 -11.09 -15.15
CA THR A 27 -5.94 -12.48 -15.59
C THR A 27 -7.10 -13.15 -14.86
N ASP A 28 -7.24 -12.91 -13.56
CA ASP A 28 -8.20 -13.60 -12.69
C ASP A 28 -9.54 -12.87 -12.50
N ARG A 29 -9.68 -11.62 -12.94
CA ARG A 29 -10.94 -10.85 -12.86
C ARG A 29 -11.34 -10.20 -14.20
N PRO A 30 -12.54 -10.53 -14.73
CA PRO A 30 -12.98 -10.08 -16.06
C PRO A 30 -13.55 -8.63 -16.09
N ALA A 31 -13.46 -7.87 -15.01
CA ALA A 31 -13.97 -6.50 -14.98
C ALA A 31 -13.00 -5.57 -15.70
N GLU A 32 -13.27 -5.28 -16.98
CA GLU A 32 -12.41 -4.50 -17.85
C GLU A 32 -12.64 -2.98 -17.72
N GLY A 33 -11.65 -2.20 -18.13
CA GLY A 33 -11.75 -0.75 -18.27
C GLY A 33 -12.15 -0.02 -16.99
N ARG A 34 -13.19 0.82 -17.08
CA ARG A 34 -13.59 1.72 -15.97
C ARG A 34 -14.13 0.95 -14.76
N GLU A 35 -14.78 -0.18 -14.96
CA GLU A 35 -15.33 -0.98 -13.86
C GLU A 35 -14.22 -1.57 -13.00
N GLY A 36 -13.18 -2.16 -13.63
CA GLY A 36 -12.01 -2.68 -12.93
C GLY A 36 -11.32 -1.62 -12.07
N LEU A 37 -11.15 -0.41 -12.61
CA LEU A 37 -10.62 0.74 -11.86
C LEU A 37 -11.50 1.09 -10.64
N LEU A 38 -12.82 1.19 -10.82
CA LEU A 38 -13.74 1.51 -9.72
C LEU A 38 -13.68 0.46 -8.61
N LEU A 39 -13.61 -0.83 -8.97
CA LEU A 39 -13.46 -1.91 -7.99
C LEU A 39 -12.14 -1.81 -7.20
N ARG A 40 -11.04 -1.36 -7.82
CA ARG A 40 -9.78 -1.13 -7.08
C ARG A 40 -9.86 0.04 -6.12
N LEU A 41 -10.56 1.10 -6.51
CA LEU A 41 -10.81 2.24 -5.62
C LEU A 41 -11.75 1.88 -4.47
N LEU A 42 -12.68 0.94 -4.67
CA LEU A 42 -13.50 0.38 -3.60
C LEU A 42 -12.67 -0.49 -2.65
N LYS A 43 -11.80 -1.37 -3.17
CA LYS A 43 -10.88 -2.15 -2.33
C LYS A 43 -9.95 -1.26 -1.50
N LEU A 44 -9.51 -0.12 -2.03
CA LEU A 44 -8.75 0.87 -1.24
C LEU A 44 -9.53 1.36 -0.01
N ASN A 45 -10.84 1.58 -0.12
CA ASN A 45 -11.66 1.98 1.04
C ASN A 45 -11.83 0.85 2.06
N GLU A 46 -11.89 -0.39 1.59
CA GLU A 46 -11.91 -1.58 2.43
C GLU A 46 -10.65 -1.66 3.30
N GLU A 47 -9.45 -1.52 2.72
CA GLU A 47 -8.19 -1.59 3.50
C GLU A 47 -8.08 -0.45 4.52
N VAL A 48 -8.61 0.74 4.20
CA VAL A 48 -8.67 1.85 5.17
C VAL A 48 -9.60 1.50 6.35
N GLY A 49 -10.67 0.74 6.09
CA GLY A 49 -11.54 0.19 7.12
C GLY A 49 -10.82 -0.83 8.01
N GLU A 50 -9.99 -1.68 7.42
CA GLU A 50 -9.19 -2.69 8.15
C GLU A 50 -8.13 -2.02 9.04
N VAL A 51 -7.47 -0.95 8.56
CA VAL A 51 -6.60 -0.10 9.42
C VAL A 51 -7.38 0.43 10.62
N ALA A 52 -8.61 0.92 10.42
CA ALA A 52 -9.43 1.43 11.51
C ALA A 52 -9.81 0.32 12.51
N GLU A 53 -10.16 -0.88 12.01
CA GLU A 53 -10.42 -2.04 12.86
C GLU A 53 -9.19 -2.46 13.68
N ALA A 54 -8.02 -2.52 13.05
CA ALA A 54 -6.76 -2.84 13.73
C ALA A 54 -6.43 -1.81 14.82
N VAL A 55 -6.60 -0.51 14.53
CA VAL A 55 -6.40 0.57 15.52
C VAL A 55 -7.37 0.46 16.69
N ILE A 56 -8.66 0.23 16.44
CA ILE A 56 -9.66 0.00 17.50
C ILE A 56 -9.28 -1.22 18.34
N GLY A 57 -8.78 -2.26 17.68
CA GLY A 57 -8.32 -3.49 18.31
C GLY A 57 -7.11 -3.32 19.20
N VAL A 58 -6.07 -2.60 18.76
CA VAL A 58 -4.85 -2.40 19.57
C VAL A 58 -5.08 -1.41 20.72
N THR A 59 -5.96 -0.43 20.52
CA THR A 59 -6.32 0.55 21.56
C THR A 59 -7.37 0.03 22.54
N GLY A 60 -7.94 -1.15 22.29
CA GLY A 60 -8.93 -1.79 23.15
C GLY A 60 -10.26 -1.02 23.27
N GLN A 61 -10.58 -0.15 22.31
CA GLN A 61 -11.75 0.74 22.40
C GLN A 61 -13.08 0.01 22.21
N ASN A 62 -13.07 -1.28 21.83
CA ASN A 62 -14.25 -2.11 21.81
C ASN A 62 -14.47 -2.77 23.20
N PRO A 63 -15.42 -2.28 24.02
CA PRO A 63 -15.63 -2.78 25.38
C PRO A 63 -16.10 -4.24 25.42
N ARG A 64 -16.57 -4.80 24.29
CA ARG A 64 -16.99 -6.21 24.20
C ARG A 64 -15.83 -7.17 23.91
N LYS A 65 -14.73 -6.68 23.33
CA LYS A 65 -13.63 -7.53 22.85
C LYS A 65 -12.28 -7.25 23.54
N GLY A 66 -12.11 -6.08 24.18
CA GLY A 66 -10.82 -5.70 24.76
C GLY A 66 -9.76 -5.48 23.67
N VAL A 67 -8.49 -5.74 24.00
CA VAL A 67 -7.38 -5.64 23.04
C VAL A 67 -7.35 -6.91 22.18
N THR A 68 -7.49 -6.75 20.86
CA THR A 68 -7.54 -7.87 19.90
C THR A 68 -6.45 -7.85 18.84
N HIS A 69 -5.76 -6.73 18.69
CA HIS A 69 -4.72 -6.52 17.68
C HIS A 69 -3.46 -5.96 18.35
N SER A 70 -2.37 -6.02 17.60
CA SER A 70 -1.08 -5.44 17.91
C SER A 70 -0.80 -4.23 17.01
N TRP A 71 0.26 -3.49 17.30
CA TRP A 71 0.75 -2.45 16.39
C TRP A 71 1.39 -3.02 15.13
N ASP A 72 1.76 -4.31 15.11
CA ASP A 72 2.24 -4.99 13.90
C ASP A 72 1.09 -5.25 12.93
N ASP A 73 -0.10 -5.55 13.44
CA ASP A 73 -1.30 -5.67 12.60
C ASP A 73 -1.62 -4.31 11.95
N VAL A 74 -1.56 -3.21 12.70
CA VAL A 74 -1.75 -1.86 12.13
C VAL A 74 -0.72 -1.56 11.03
N GLN A 75 0.55 -1.98 11.21
CA GLN A 75 1.57 -1.81 10.17
C GLN A 75 1.26 -2.63 8.92
N ALA A 76 0.78 -3.86 9.08
CA ALA A 76 0.37 -4.72 7.97
C ALA A 76 -0.78 -4.07 7.18
N GLU A 77 -1.83 -3.62 7.86
CA GLU A 77 -2.97 -2.98 7.19
C GLU A 77 -2.57 -1.68 6.47
N LEU A 78 -1.64 -0.90 7.03
CA LEU A 78 -1.09 0.27 6.34
C LEU A 78 -0.31 -0.12 5.09
N CYS A 79 0.42 -1.23 5.10
CA CYS A 79 1.08 -1.75 3.90
C CYS A 79 0.04 -2.16 2.85
N ASP A 80 -1.06 -2.79 3.23
CA ASP A 80 -2.13 -3.19 2.30
C ASP A 80 -2.82 -1.98 1.66
N VAL A 81 -3.05 -0.90 2.43
CA VAL A 81 -3.50 0.39 1.87
C VAL A 81 -2.51 0.92 0.82
N VAL A 82 -1.21 0.93 1.13
CA VAL A 82 -0.18 1.44 0.21
C VAL A 82 -0.12 0.61 -1.08
N ILE A 83 -0.09 -0.72 -0.95
CA ILE A 83 -0.05 -1.65 -2.08
C ILE A 83 -1.30 -1.47 -2.95
N THR A 84 -2.49 -1.45 -2.34
CA THR A 84 -3.76 -1.28 -3.04
C THR A 84 -3.86 0.06 -3.75
N ALA A 85 -3.36 1.14 -3.13
CA ALA A 85 -3.29 2.46 -3.77
C ALA A 85 -2.35 2.48 -4.99
N LEU A 86 -1.18 1.84 -4.90
CA LEU A 86 -0.23 1.75 -6.01
C LEU A 86 -0.80 0.92 -7.17
N VAL A 87 -1.46 -0.20 -6.87
CA VAL A 87 -2.17 -1.02 -7.86
C VAL A 87 -3.29 -0.22 -8.53
N ALA A 88 -4.10 0.51 -7.77
CA ALA A 88 -5.15 1.37 -8.33
C ALA A 88 -4.58 2.47 -9.24
N LEU A 89 -3.47 3.10 -8.83
CA LEU A 89 -2.77 4.10 -9.66
C LEU A 89 -2.24 3.47 -10.96
N ARG A 90 -1.67 2.26 -10.88
CA ARG A 90 -1.16 1.52 -12.04
C ARG A 90 -2.27 1.06 -12.99
N THR A 91 -3.45 0.73 -12.47
CA THR A 91 -4.65 0.48 -13.28
C THR A 91 -5.14 1.76 -13.97
N LEU A 92 -5.03 2.92 -13.32
CA LEU A 92 -5.45 4.20 -13.89
C LEU A 92 -4.51 4.70 -15.01
N THR A 93 -3.21 4.46 -14.88
CA THR A 93 -2.19 4.94 -15.82
C THR A 93 -0.97 3.99 -15.86
N PRO A 94 -0.45 3.67 -17.06
CA PRO A 94 0.78 2.89 -17.16
C PRO A 94 2.02 3.66 -16.66
N GLU A 95 1.98 4.99 -16.62
CA GLU A 95 3.05 5.88 -16.11
C GLU A 95 2.98 6.09 -14.58
N ALA A 96 2.42 5.14 -13.84
CA ALA A 96 2.20 5.26 -12.40
C ALA A 96 3.48 5.58 -11.62
N ARG A 97 4.62 5.01 -12.04
CA ARG A 97 5.94 5.27 -11.44
C ARG A 97 6.34 6.73 -11.52
N GLU A 98 6.25 7.31 -12.72
CA GLU A 98 6.60 8.71 -12.96
C GLU A 98 5.61 9.65 -12.28
N VAL A 99 4.31 9.31 -12.31
CA VAL A 99 3.25 10.10 -11.66
C VAL A 99 3.47 10.16 -10.15
N PHE A 100 3.72 9.01 -9.51
CA PHE A 100 3.98 8.92 -8.08
C PHE A 100 5.26 9.66 -7.70
N THR A 101 6.36 9.39 -8.40
CA THR A 101 7.67 10.00 -8.09
C THR A 101 7.61 11.53 -8.17
N ARG A 102 7.06 12.07 -9.25
CA ARG A 102 6.88 13.53 -9.42
C ARG A 102 5.95 14.13 -8.37
N HIS A 103 4.93 13.39 -7.94
CA HIS A 103 4.05 13.87 -6.86
C HIS A 103 4.79 13.89 -5.52
N LEU A 104 5.56 12.84 -5.22
CA LEU A 104 6.35 12.72 -3.99
C LEU A 104 7.43 13.82 -3.90
N GLU A 105 8.14 14.10 -4.99
CA GLU A 105 9.11 15.21 -5.08
C GLU A 105 8.46 16.54 -4.72
N ARG A 106 7.32 16.85 -5.34
CA ARG A 106 6.58 18.10 -5.09
C ARG A 106 6.11 18.22 -3.62
N VAL A 107 5.63 17.12 -3.03
CA VAL A 107 5.23 17.11 -1.61
C VAL A 107 6.45 17.34 -0.72
N THR A 108 7.57 16.69 -1.03
CA THR A 108 8.82 16.81 -0.28
C THR A 108 9.37 18.23 -0.31
N GLU A 109 9.46 18.84 -1.50
CA GLU A 109 9.89 20.22 -1.68
C GLU A 109 9.04 21.17 -0.85
N ARG A 110 7.71 21.06 -0.95
CA ARG A 110 6.78 21.94 -0.22
C ARG A 110 6.89 21.78 1.30
N SER A 111 6.88 20.54 1.80
CA SER A 111 6.84 20.27 3.24
C SER A 111 8.16 20.60 3.91
N LEU A 112 9.30 20.20 3.31
CA LEU A 112 10.61 20.42 3.91
C LEU A 112 11.14 21.84 3.70
N ALA A 113 10.71 22.56 2.65
CA ALA A 113 11.01 23.98 2.52
C ALA A 113 10.23 24.84 3.54
N SER A 114 9.00 24.43 3.89
CA SER A 114 8.20 25.14 4.90
C SER A 114 8.73 24.94 6.33
N ALA A 115 9.36 23.80 6.63
CA ALA A 115 9.95 23.51 7.94
C ALA A 115 11.29 24.22 8.19
N ARG A 116 11.88 24.83 7.15
CA ARG A 116 13.17 25.55 7.21
C ARG A 116 13.01 27.08 7.28
N ARG A 117 11.79 27.59 7.36
CA ARG A 117 11.47 29.00 7.58
C ARG A 117 10.93 29.18 9.00
#